data_AF-A0A141SFB0-F1
#
_entry.id   AF-A0A141SFB0-F1
#
_cell.length_a   1.000
_cell.length_b   1.000
_cell.length_c   1.000
_cell.angle_alpha   90.00
_cell.angle_beta   90.00
_cell.angle_gamma   90.00
#
_symmetry.space_group_name_H-M   'P 1'
#
loop_
_entity.id
_entity.type
_entity.pdbx_description
1 polymer ?
#
loop_
_entity_poly.entity_id
_entity_poly.type
_entity_poly.pdbx_seq_one_letter_code
_entity_poly.pdbx_strand_id
1 'polypeptide(L)'
;MNENNIDSSLLQHQKRYLRHINKFDYLDENLKLDKSIYFIITINKTNQYIFVEQFCYNNDGYIYSILFQGQTAQYLCFIIFQLNQLNTVISTSHALYLGRELMKSEVALVLDQQYIQD
;
A
#
# COMPACT_ATOMS: atom_id res chain seq x y z
N MET A 1 -8.56 -8.43 32.90
CA MET A 1 -8.89 -7.54 31.76
C MET A 1 -8.27 -8.20 30.55
N ASN A 2 -9.12 -8.88 29.76
CA ASN A 2 -8.69 -9.83 28.73
C ASN A 2 -8.44 -9.15 27.39
N GLU A 3 -7.37 -9.57 26.72
CA GLU A 3 -6.84 -9.15 25.41
C GLU A 3 -7.74 -9.46 24.20
N ASN A 4 -9.05 -9.61 24.38
CA ASN A 4 -9.94 -10.18 23.35
C ASN A 4 -10.93 -9.18 22.76
N ASN A 5 -10.49 -8.03 22.25
CA ASN A 5 -11.46 -7.16 21.55
C ASN A 5 -10.93 -6.23 20.45
N ILE A 6 -9.90 -6.65 19.70
CA ILE A 6 -9.53 -5.99 18.44
C ILE A 6 -9.88 -6.88 17.23
N ASP A 7 -10.00 -8.20 17.44
CA ASP A 7 -10.33 -9.19 16.41
C ASP A 7 -11.79 -9.16 15.90
N SER A 8 -12.68 -8.44 16.59
CA SER A 8 -14.11 -8.38 16.25
C SER A 8 -14.46 -7.31 15.19
N SER A 9 -13.49 -6.47 14.78
CA SER A 9 -13.73 -5.34 13.87
C SER A 9 -13.28 -5.57 12.41
N LEU A 10 -12.64 -6.69 12.09
CA LEU A 10 -12.12 -6.94 10.73
C LEU A 10 -12.99 -7.97 10.00
N LEU A 11 -13.59 -7.54 8.88
CA LEU A 11 -14.38 -8.42 8.01
C LEU A 11 -13.50 -9.57 7.49
N GLN A 12 -14.09 -10.76 7.34
CA GLN A 12 -13.40 -11.99 6.95
C GLN A 12 -12.59 -11.89 5.64
N HIS A 13 -12.95 -10.97 4.74
CA HIS A 13 -12.18 -10.70 3.52
C HIS A 13 -10.89 -9.89 3.76
N GLN A 14 -10.82 -9.11 4.84
CA GLN A 14 -9.64 -8.33 5.23
C GLN A 14 -8.55 -9.23 5.82
N LYS A 15 -8.92 -10.34 6.47
CA LYS A 15 -7.98 -11.37 6.95
C LYS A 15 -7.17 -12.02 5.82
N ARG A 16 -7.65 -11.98 4.57
CA ARG A 16 -6.94 -12.53 3.40
C ARG A 16 -5.72 -11.69 2.99
N TYR A 17 -5.67 -10.42 3.37
CA TYR A 17 -4.54 -9.52 3.07
C TYR A 17 -3.44 -9.58 4.14
N LEU A 18 -3.67 -10.23 5.28
CA LEU A 18 -2.61 -10.58 6.24
C LEU A 18 -1.84 -11.82 5.74
N ARG A 19 -1.15 -11.69 4.62
CA ARG A 19 -0.03 -12.61 4.35
C ARG A 19 1.09 -12.15 5.27
N HIS A 20 1.26 -12.82 6.41
CA HIS A 20 2.55 -12.81 7.10
C HIS A 20 3.58 -13.30 6.08
N ILE A 21 4.32 -12.36 5.48
CA ILE A 21 5.45 -12.70 4.64
C ILE A 21 6.52 -13.15 5.62
N ASN A 22 6.60 -14.47 5.81
CA ASN A 22 7.69 -15.08 6.56
C ASN A 22 8.99 -14.62 5.91
N LYS A 23 9.70 -13.74 6.63
CA LYS A 23 11.13 -13.47 6.54
C LYS A 23 11.68 -13.40 5.11
N PHE A 24 11.78 -12.19 4.56
CA PHE A 24 12.69 -11.95 3.44
C PHE A 24 14.13 -12.15 3.96
N ASP A 25 14.68 -13.35 3.75
CA ASP A 25 16.04 -13.76 4.14
C ASP A 25 17.15 -13.12 3.28
N TYR A 26 16.92 -11.97 2.64
CA TYR A 26 17.95 -11.21 1.92
C TYR A 26 17.80 -9.72 2.19
N LEU A 27 18.37 -9.27 3.31
CA LEU A 27 18.73 -7.87 3.50
C LEU A 27 20.08 -7.67 2.81
N ASP A 28 20.06 -7.14 1.60
CA ASP A 28 21.22 -6.48 1.01
C ASP A 28 21.53 -5.24 1.88
N GLU A 29 22.71 -5.24 2.53
CA GLU A 29 23.11 -4.28 3.57
C GLU A 29 23.26 -2.83 3.05
N ASN A 30 23.07 -2.59 1.74
CA ASN A 30 23.30 -1.30 1.11
C ASN A 30 22.04 -0.48 0.77
N LEU A 31 20.83 -1.01 1.00
CA LEU A 31 19.61 -0.19 0.86
C LEU A 31 19.32 0.52 2.20
N LYS A 32 19.81 1.76 2.35
CA LYS A 32 19.29 2.70 3.36
C LYS A 32 17.87 3.12 2.96
N LEU A 33 16.90 2.24 3.21
CA LEU A 33 15.47 2.53 3.11
C LEU A 33 15.05 3.32 4.34
N ASP A 34 14.32 4.43 4.13
CA ASP A 34 13.59 5.12 5.19
C ASP A 34 12.60 4.12 5.81
N LYS A 35 12.97 3.59 6.98
CA LYS A 35 12.29 2.49 7.68
C LYS A 35 10.92 2.94 8.18
N SER A 36 9.89 2.96 7.36
CA SER A 36 8.52 3.04 7.89
C SER A 36 7.47 2.45 6.96
N ILE A 37 7.42 2.86 5.70
CA ILE A 37 6.33 2.54 4.77
C ILE A 37 6.87 2.64 3.34
N TYR A 38 6.62 1.64 2.49
CA TYR A 38 6.89 1.76 1.05
C TYR A 38 5.65 1.36 0.23
N PHE A 39 5.49 2.01 -0.92
CA PHE A 39 4.39 1.79 -1.84
C PHE A 39 4.92 1.24 -3.17
N ILE A 40 4.31 0.15 -3.63
CA ILE A 40 4.51 -0.39 -4.98
C ILE A 40 3.25 -0.13 -5.78
N ILE A 41 3.38 0.58 -6.89
CA ILE A 41 2.27 0.89 -7.78
C ILE A 41 2.45 0.09 -9.06
N THR A 42 1.38 -0.57 -9.51
CA THR A 42 1.35 -1.25 -10.80
C THR A 42 0.03 -0.94 -11.51
N ILE A 43 0.03 -1.07 -12.84
CA ILE A 43 -1.16 -0.82 -13.65
C ILE A 43 -1.52 -2.06 -14.47
N ASN A 44 -2.81 -2.30 -14.64
CA ASN A 44 -3.36 -3.31 -15.54
C ASN A 44 -4.18 -2.62 -16.62
N LYS A 45 -3.62 -2.62 -17.84
CA LYS A 45 -4.22 -1.97 -19.01
C LYS A 45 -5.49 -2.66 -19.51
N THR A 46 -5.61 -3.98 -19.31
CA THR A 46 -6.75 -4.77 -19.79
C THR A 46 -8.04 -4.41 -19.06
N ASN A 47 -7.97 -4.24 -17.74
CA ASN A 47 -9.15 -3.91 -16.92
C ASN A 47 -9.16 -2.45 -16.44
N GLN A 48 -8.14 -1.65 -16.81
CA GLN A 48 -8.00 -0.24 -16.44
C GLN A 48 -7.98 -0.03 -14.92
N TYR A 49 -7.18 -0.84 -14.21
CA TYR A 49 -6.96 -0.71 -12.76
C TYR A 49 -5.53 -0.33 -12.44
N ILE A 50 -5.41 0.50 -11.40
CA ILE A 50 -4.19 0.80 -10.66
C ILE A 50 -4.22 -0.05 -9.39
N PHE A 51 -3.10 -0.69 -9.08
CA PHE A 51 -2.87 -1.44 -7.87
C PHE A 51 -1.82 -0.74 -7.04
N VAL A 52 -2.07 -0.60 -5.74
CA VAL A 52 -1.15 0.01 -4.78
C VAL A 52 -0.94 -1.00 -3.67
N GLU A 53 0.26 -1.53 -3.55
CA GLU A 53 0.65 -2.37 -2.44
C GLU A 53 1.43 -1.54 -1.43
N GLN A 54 0.86 -1.36 -0.24
CA GLN A 54 1.50 -0.68 0.87
C GLN A 54 2.12 -1.73 1.78
N PHE A 55 3.41 -1.62 2.03
CA PHE A 55 4.12 -2.46 2.99
C PHE A 55 4.35 -1.72 4.29
N CYS A 56 4.04 -2.41 5.39
CA CYS A 56 4.05 -1.87 6.74
C CYS A 56 4.84 -2.81 7.67
N TYR A 57 5.38 -2.23 8.73
CA TYR A 57 6.04 -2.97 9.81
C TYR A 57 5.20 -2.83 11.08
N ASN A 58 4.98 -3.94 11.79
CA ASN A 58 4.43 -3.87 13.14
C ASN A 58 5.55 -3.62 14.17
N ASN A 59 5.17 -3.36 15.43
CA ASN A 59 6.12 -3.10 16.52
C ASN A 59 7.07 -4.27 16.79
N ASP A 60 6.70 -5.49 16.39
CA ASP A 60 7.50 -6.70 16.53
C ASP A 60 8.43 -6.94 15.31
N GLY A 61 8.42 -6.03 14.32
CA GLY A 61 9.26 -6.09 13.12
C GLY A 61 8.71 -6.98 11.99
N TYR A 62 7.51 -7.52 12.12
CA TYR A 62 6.86 -8.27 11.04
C TYR A 62 6.36 -7.34 9.93
N ILE A 63 6.59 -7.77 8.70
CA ILE A 63 6.09 -7.10 7.50
C ILE A 63 4.72 -7.66 7.15
N TYR A 64 3.78 -6.76 6.88
CA TYR A 64 2.51 -7.08 6.24
C TYR A 64 2.26 -6.10 5.09
N SER A 65 1.50 -6.54 4.09
CA SER A 65 1.10 -5.68 2.97
C SER A 65 -0.42 -5.53 2.89
N ILE A 66 -0.86 -4.36 2.41
CA ILE A 66 -2.26 -4.11 2.08
C ILE A 66 -2.32 -3.73 0.61
N LEU A 67 -3.18 -4.42 -0.12
CA LEU A 67 -3.42 -4.17 -1.54
C LEU A 67 -4.67 -3.31 -1.72
N PHE A 68 -4.49 -2.14 -2.29
CA PHE A 68 -5.55 -1.28 -2.79
C PHE A 68 -5.65 -1.42 -4.29
N GLN A 69 -6.88 -1.35 -4.81
CA GLN A 69 -7.13 -1.30 -6.24
C GLN A 69 -8.19 -0.25 -6.56
N GLY A 70 -8.02 0.44 -7.67
CA GLY A 70 -8.93 1.48 -8.11
C GLY A 70 -8.65 1.90 -9.53
N GLN A 71 -9.61 2.57 -10.16
CA GLN A 71 -9.45 3.04 -11.55
C GLN A 71 -8.93 4.48 -11.62
N THR A 72 -9.04 5.24 -10.53
CA THR A 72 -8.61 6.65 -10.48
C THR A 72 -7.70 6.90 -9.28
N ALA A 73 -6.77 7.84 -9.45
CA ALA A 73 -5.88 8.32 -8.40
C ALA A 73 -6.67 8.94 -7.25
N GLN A 74 -7.73 9.69 -7.56
CA GLN A 74 -8.60 10.29 -6.55
C GLN A 74 -9.24 9.24 -5.64
N TYR A 75 -9.78 8.16 -6.23
CA TYR A 75 -10.39 7.08 -5.47
C TYR A 75 -9.35 6.38 -4.57
N LEU A 76 -8.17 6.10 -5.12
CA LEU A 76 -7.07 5.48 -4.38
C LEU A 76 -6.58 6.35 -3.22
N CYS A 77 -6.36 7.64 -3.44
CA CYS A 77 -6.04 8.59 -2.38
C CYS A 77 -7.15 8.61 -1.30
N PHE A 78 -8.41 8.67 -1.71
CA PHE A 78 -9.53 8.66 -0.76
C PHE A 78 -9.51 7.41 0.12
N ILE A 79 -9.43 6.21 -0.46
CA ILE A 79 -9.46 4.99 0.34
C ILE A 79 -8.20 4.82 1.20
N ILE A 80 -7.02 5.19 0.70
CA ILE A 80 -5.75 5.05 1.45
C ILE A 80 -5.72 6.01 2.64
N PHE A 81 -6.23 7.24 2.51
CA PHE A 81 -6.19 8.24 3.58
C PHE A 81 -7.42 8.27 4.49
N GLN A 82 -8.59 7.81 4.04
CA GLN A 82 -9.84 7.86 4.83
C GLN A 82 -10.14 6.55 5.56
N LEU A 83 -9.62 5.42 5.08
CA LEU A 83 -9.69 4.18 5.86
C LEU A 83 -8.66 4.28 6.99
N ASN A 84 -9.05 4.91 8.10
CA ASN A 84 -8.37 4.95 9.41
C ASN A 84 -8.07 3.55 10.00
N GLN A 85 -8.26 2.47 9.23
CA GLN A 85 -7.98 1.09 9.58
C GLN A 85 -6.49 0.73 9.45
N LEU A 86 -5.70 1.62 8.86
CA LEU A 86 -4.27 1.42 8.69
C LEU A 86 -3.57 2.25 9.74
N ASN A 87 -2.78 1.61 10.60
CA ASN A 87 -1.84 2.25 11.53
C ASN A 87 -0.70 2.98 10.78
N THR A 88 -0.96 3.53 9.60
CA THR A 88 0.02 4.22 8.77
C THR A 88 -0.25 5.72 8.86
N VAL A 89 0.41 6.33 9.84
CA VAL A 89 0.66 7.77 9.79
C VAL A 89 1.60 8.01 8.61
N ILE A 90 1.03 8.41 7.48
CA ILE A 90 1.80 8.76 6.29
C ILE A 90 2.27 10.21 6.44
N SER A 91 3.59 10.43 6.42
CA SER A 91 4.14 11.79 6.40
C SER A 91 3.65 12.59 5.19
N THR A 92 3.56 13.92 5.30
CA THR A 92 3.16 14.77 4.17
C THR A 92 3.99 14.54 2.91
N SER A 93 5.31 14.33 3.05
CA SER A 93 6.19 14.04 1.92
C SER A 93 5.82 12.74 1.21
N HIS A 94 5.54 11.67 1.97
CA HIS A 94 5.10 10.39 1.41
C HIS A 94 3.69 10.49 0.79
N ALA A 95 2.80 11.30 1.38
CA ALA A 95 1.47 11.53 0.81
C ALA A 95 1.53 12.28 -0.53
N LEU A 96 2.40 13.30 -0.62
CA LEU A 96 2.65 14.04 -1.87
C LEU A 96 3.30 13.15 -2.93
N TYR A 97 4.27 12.32 -2.54
CA TYR A 97 4.88 11.32 -3.41
C TYR A 97 3.83 10.36 -3.97
N LEU A 98 3.02 9.77 -3.08
CA LEU A 98 1.99 8.82 -3.46
C LEU A 98 0.98 9.45 -4.42
N GLY A 99 0.48 10.65 -4.10
CA GLY A 99 -0.46 11.36 -4.99
C GLY A 99 0.11 11.61 -6.39
N ARG A 100 1.40 11.98 -6.49
CA ARG A 100 2.08 12.17 -7.78
C ARG A 100 2.14 10.88 -8.59
N GLU A 101 2.56 9.79 -7.96
CA GLU A 101 2.69 8.50 -8.64
C GLU A 101 1.33 7.92 -9.04
N LEU A 102 0.29 8.10 -8.22
CA LEU A 102 -1.06 7.69 -8.57
C LEU A 102 -1.58 8.46 -9.79
N MET A 103 -1.41 9.78 -9.83
CA MET A 103 -1.81 10.57 -11.00
C MET A 103 -1.05 10.14 -12.26
N LYS A 104 0.25 9.91 -12.13
CA LYS A 104 1.10 9.41 -13.23
C LYS A 104 0.63 8.05 -13.74
N SER A 105 0.25 7.14 -12.84
CA SER A 105 -0.27 5.82 -13.19
C SER A 105 -1.64 5.87 -13.87
N GLU A 106 -2.53 6.76 -13.43
CA GLU A 106 -3.84 6.99 -14.06
C GLU A 106 -3.69 7.56 -15.47
N VAL A 107 -2.85 8.59 -15.63
CA VAL A 107 -2.55 9.16 -16.96
C VAL A 107 -1.96 8.10 -17.88
N ALA A 108 -1.04 7.27 -17.38
CA ALA A 108 -0.47 6.20 -18.17
C ALA A 108 -1.52 5.16 -18.62
N LEU A 109 -2.50 4.82 -17.76
CA LEU A 109 -3.61 3.95 -18.13
C LEU A 109 -4.50 4.55 -19.20
N VAL A 110 -4.93 5.80 -19.00
CA VAL A 110 -5.83 6.53 -19.92
C VAL A 110 -5.21 6.72 -21.29
N LEU A 111 -3.90 6.98 -21.35
CA LEU A 111 -3.16 7.18 -22.60
C LEU A 111 -2.58 5.88 -23.18
N ASP A 112 -2.86 4.73 -22.57
CA ASP A 112 -2.25 3.44 -22.91
C ASP A 112 -0.70 3.47 -22.97
N GLN A 113 -0.08 4.26 -22.11
CA GLN A 113 1.37 4.39 -21.98
C GLN A 113 1.95 3.41 -20.95
N GLN A 114 3.28 3.25 -20.99
CA GLN A 114 3.99 2.50 -19.96
C GLN A 114 4.10 3.37 -18.69
N TYR A 115 3.65 2.85 -17.56
CA TYR A 115 3.93 3.43 -16.26
C TYR A 115 5.27 2.89 -15.74
N ILE A 116 6.11 3.80 -15.23
CA ILE A 116 7.36 3.49 -14.53
C ILE A 116 7.32 4.30 -13.25
N GLN A 117 7.38 3.64 -12.09
CA GLN A 117 7.46 4.32 -10.81
C GLN A 117 8.84 5.01 -10.67
N ASP A 118 8.86 6.19 -10.04
CA ASP A 118 10.10 6.91 -9.72
C ASP A 118 11.04 6.11 -8.78
#